data_AF-A0A2V2PVE1-F1
#
_entry.id   AF-A0A2V2PVE1-F1
#
_cell.length_a   1.000
_cell.length_b   1.000
_cell.length_c   1.000
_cell.angle_alpha   90.00
_cell.angle_beta   90.00
_cell.angle_gamma   90.00
#
_symmetry.space_group_name_H-M   'P 1'
#
loop_
_entity.id
_entity.type
_entity.pdbx_description
1 polymer ?
#
loop_
_entity_poly.entity_id
_entity_poly.type
_entity_poly.pdbx_seq_one_letter_code
_entity_poly.pdbx_strand_id
1 'polypeptide(L)'
;MFGIVRPCTHRLSEGLRTEWMAHLCGLCLALRADHGQFARIVTNYDGLIVSVLTEAQTGTTPAGRRTAGPCPLRAMRTAPVAMGEGARLAAAVSLVLASAKVRDHVADRDG
;
A
#
# COMPACT_ATOMS: atom_id res chain seq x y z
N MET A 1 -1.30 5.61 8.97
CA MET A 1 -0.60 4.44 8.41
C MET A 1 0.26 3.83 9.51
N PHE A 2 0.28 2.51 9.61
CA PHE A 2 1.12 1.75 10.54
C PHE A 2 2.20 0.99 9.75
N GLY A 3 3.02 0.21 10.47
CA GLY A 3 4.12 -0.58 9.89
C GLY A 3 5.51 -0.13 10.36
N ILE A 4 6.43 -1.07 10.32
CA ILE A 4 7.79 -0.93 10.84
C ILE A 4 8.75 -0.44 9.75
N VAL A 5 8.61 -0.95 8.52
CA VAL A 5 9.57 -0.68 7.45
C VAL A 5 9.25 0.62 6.73
N ARG A 6 9.83 1.72 7.23
CA ARG A 6 9.72 3.04 6.61
C ARG A 6 10.98 3.37 5.81
N PRO A 7 10.85 3.85 4.57
CA PRO A 7 12.00 4.24 3.78
C PRO A 7 12.61 5.51 4.35
N CYS A 8 13.94 5.54 4.43
CA CYS A 8 14.65 6.78 4.73
C CYS A 8 14.62 7.68 3.48
N THR A 9 13.84 8.76 3.55
CA THR A 9 13.63 9.69 2.43
C THR A 9 14.93 10.31 1.91
N HIS A 10 15.94 10.47 2.77
CA HIS A 10 17.25 11.00 2.41
C HIS A 10 18.12 10.04 1.61
N ARG A 11 17.87 8.73 1.69
CA ARG A 11 18.65 7.71 0.95
C ARG A 11 17.86 7.07 -0.20
N LEU A 12 16.60 7.46 -0.38
CA LEU A 12 15.76 6.93 -1.43
C LEU A 12 16.00 7.71 -2.73
N SER A 13 16.59 7.04 -3.73
CA SER A 13 16.72 7.61 -5.08
C SER A 13 15.36 7.97 -5.65
N GLU A 14 15.31 8.88 -6.62
CA GLU A 14 14.06 9.34 -7.23
C GLU A 14 13.27 8.19 -7.86
N GLY A 15 13.96 7.29 -8.56
CA GLY A 15 13.33 6.09 -9.14
C GLY A 15 12.71 5.20 -8.07
N LEU A 16 13.44 4.92 -6.98
CA LEU A 16 12.93 4.09 -5.89
C LEU A 16 11.78 4.76 -5.14
N ARG A 17 11.79 6.09 -5.04
CA ARG A 17 10.67 6.87 -4.48
C ARG A 17 9.42 6.76 -5.35
N THR A 18 9.59 6.80 -6.67
CA THR A 18 8.49 6.65 -7.62
C THR A 18 7.88 5.27 -7.51
N GLU A 19 8.71 4.22 -7.48
CA GLU A 19 8.25 2.84 -7.29
C GLU A 19 7.56 2.63 -5.94
N TRP A 20 8.15 3.17 -4.87
CA TRP A 20 7.54 3.15 -3.55
C TRP A 20 6.14 3.78 -3.55
N MET A 21 5.99 4.97 -4.15
CA MET A 21 4.69 5.64 -4.26
C MET A 21 3.70 4.84 -5.11
N ALA A 22 4.17 4.19 -6.18
CA ALA A 22 3.34 3.38 -7.05
C ALA A 22 2.72 2.18 -6.29
N HIS A 23 3.52 1.47 -5.49
CA HIS A 23 3.03 0.37 -4.65
C HIS A 23 2.15 0.83 -3.49
N LEU A 24 2.53 1.91 -2.79
CA LEU A 24 1.71 2.51 -1.73
C LEU A 24 0.31 2.89 -2.27
N CYS A 25 0.27 3.56 -3.40
CA CYS A 25 -0.97 3.99 -4.02
C CYS A 25 -1.77 2.81 -4.57
N GLY A 26 -1.09 1.78 -5.08
CA GLY A 26 -1.70 0.52 -5.51
C GLY A 26 -2.44 -0.16 -4.37
N LEU A 27 -1.77 -0.34 -3.23
CA LEU A 27 -2.37 -0.85 -1.98
C LEU A 27 -3.58 -0.02 -1.54
N CYS A 28 -3.42 1.30 -1.43
CA CYS A 28 -4.50 2.19 -1.01
C CYS A 28 -5.74 2.08 -1.91
N LEU A 29 -5.53 1.93 -3.21
CA LEU A 29 -6.62 1.78 -4.17
C LEU A 29 -7.20 0.36 -4.20
N ALA A 30 -6.42 -0.67 -3.91
CA ALA A 30 -6.92 -2.03 -3.73
C ALA A 30 -7.83 -2.12 -2.50
N LEU A 31 -7.39 -1.55 -1.36
CA LEU A 31 -8.21 -1.41 -0.15
C LEU A 31 -9.55 -0.70 -0.46
N ARG A 32 -9.49 0.41 -1.21
CA ARG A 32 -10.71 1.13 -1.62
C ARG A 32 -11.64 0.27 -2.48
N ALA A 33 -11.09 -0.44 -3.45
CA ALA A 33 -11.86 -1.20 -4.42
C ALA A 33 -12.56 -2.40 -3.77
N ASP A 34 -11.83 -3.15 -2.94
CA ASP A 34 -12.28 -4.44 -2.41
C ASP A 34 -13.00 -4.30 -1.06
N HIS A 35 -12.70 -3.25 -0.28
CA HIS A 35 -13.19 -3.08 1.09
C HIS A 35 -13.79 -1.69 1.40
N GLY A 36 -13.92 -0.82 0.38
CA GLY A 36 -14.57 0.48 0.50
C GLY A 36 -13.65 1.62 0.95
N GLN A 37 -14.18 2.86 0.93
CA GLN A 37 -13.37 4.08 1.13
C GLN A 37 -12.67 4.14 2.50
N PHE A 38 -13.34 3.68 3.56
CA PHE A 38 -12.77 3.71 4.90
C PHE A 38 -11.60 2.72 5.06
N ALA A 39 -11.57 1.62 4.31
CA ALA A 39 -10.44 0.68 4.35
C ALA A 39 -9.10 1.34 3.97
N ARG A 40 -9.11 2.49 3.30
CA ARG A 40 -7.88 3.24 2.98
C ARG A 40 -7.09 3.66 4.23
N ILE A 41 -7.74 3.81 5.39
CA ILE A 41 -7.06 4.21 6.64
C ILE A 41 -6.07 3.14 7.10
N VAL A 42 -6.30 1.87 6.73
CA VAL A 42 -5.44 0.76 7.11
C VAL A 42 -4.28 0.53 6.14
N THR A 43 -4.01 1.47 5.23
CA THR A 43 -2.81 1.42 4.38
C THR A 43 -1.57 1.29 5.26
N ASN A 44 -0.77 0.25 5.03
CA ASN A 44 0.36 -0.16 5.85
C ASN A 44 1.67 -0.13 5.06
N TYR A 45 2.75 0.33 5.69
CA TYR A 45 4.09 0.34 5.10
C TYR A 45 4.62 -1.07 4.83
N ASP A 46 4.39 -2.02 5.74
CA ASP A 46 4.90 -3.39 5.54
C ASP A 46 4.15 -4.11 4.41
N GLY A 47 2.90 -3.71 4.14
CA GLY A 47 2.12 -4.18 3.00
C GLY A 47 2.76 -3.84 1.65
N LEU A 48 3.57 -2.78 1.55
CA LEU A 48 4.33 -2.50 0.33
C LEU A 48 5.30 -3.62 0.00
N ILE A 49 5.99 -4.18 1.00
CA ILE A 49 7.00 -5.23 0.78
C ILE A 49 6.33 -6.45 0.17
N VAL A 50 5.15 -6.83 0.66
CA VAL A 50 4.34 -7.90 0.07
C VAL A 50 4.07 -7.60 -1.40
N SER A 51 3.58 -6.39 -1.72
CA SER A 51 3.29 -6.02 -3.11
C SER A 51 4.53 -6.03 -4.01
N VAL A 52 5.68 -5.55 -3.52
CA VAL A 52 6.95 -5.50 -4.28
C VAL A 52 7.52 -6.90 -4.49
N LEU A 53 7.54 -7.74 -3.45
CA LEU A 53 8.03 -9.11 -3.54
C LEU A 53 7.15 -9.97 -4.45
N THR A 54 5.84 -9.78 -4.41
CA THR A 54 4.94 -10.46 -5.36
C THR A 54 5.26 -10.03 -6.79
N GLU A 55 5.38 -8.72 -7.06
CA GLU A 55 5.72 -8.21 -8.40
C GLU A 55 7.06 -8.79 -8.91
N ALA A 56 8.08 -8.84 -8.04
CA ALA A 56 9.39 -9.41 -8.36
C ALA A 56 9.34 -10.92 -8.67
N GLN A 57 8.48 -11.67 -7.99
CA GLN A 57 8.35 -13.12 -8.18
C GLN A 57 7.48 -13.50 -9.39
N THR A 58 6.45 -12.70 -9.70
CA THR A 58 5.56 -12.96 -10.84
C THR A 58 6.15 -12.51 -12.17
N GLY A 59 7.24 -11.74 -12.15
CA GLY A 59 7.81 -11.09 -13.32
C GLY A 59 7.04 -9.82 -13.73
N THR A 60 7.75 -8.88 -14.37
CA THR A 60 7.17 -7.61 -14.83
C THR A 60 6.23 -7.87 -16.01
N THR A 61 4.94 -7.96 -15.75
CA THR A 61 3.92 -7.97 -16.81
C THR A 61 3.41 -6.55 -17.06
N PRO A 62 3.15 -6.15 -18.32
CA PRO A 62 2.54 -4.84 -18.62
C PRO A 62 1.20 -4.60 -17.91
N ALA A 63 0.51 -5.67 -17.50
CA ALA A 63 -0.73 -5.63 -16.74
C ALA A 63 -0.56 -5.28 -15.24
N GLY A 64 0.67 -5.24 -14.72
CA GLY A 64 0.96 -4.98 -13.31
C GLY A 64 0.84 -3.50 -12.89
N ARG A 65 0.65 -2.59 -13.85
CA ARG A 65 0.51 -1.15 -13.58
C ARG A 65 -0.75 -0.59 -14.23
N ARG A 66 -1.38 0.37 -13.54
CA ARG A 66 -2.47 1.19 -14.10
C ARG A 66 -2.24 2.66 -13.82
N THR A 67 -2.77 3.54 -14.67
CA THR A 67 -2.80 4.98 -14.38
C THR A 67 -3.90 5.27 -13.36
N ALA A 68 -3.52 5.66 -12.15
CA ALA A 68 -4.45 6.15 -11.15
C ALA A 68 -4.87 7.60 -11.48
N GLY A 69 -6.14 7.91 -11.22
CA GLY A 69 -6.67 9.26 -11.33
C GLY A 69 -6.04 10.26 -10.33
N PRO A 70 -6.45 11.54 -10.37
CA PRO A 70 -6.03 12.57 -9.43
C PRO A 70 -6.20 12.14 -7.97
N CYS A 71 -5.21 12.43 -7.12
CA CYS A 71 -5.27 12.14 -5.69
C CYS A 71 -4.75 13.34 -4.87
N PRO A 72 -5.43 13.75 -3.79
CA PRO A 72 -4.95 14.82 -2.91
C PRO A 72 -3.54 14.57 -2.36
N LEU A 73 -3.22 13.31 -2.01
CA LEU A 73 -1.88 12.91 -1.52
C LEU A 73 -0.78 13.00 -2.60
N ARG A 74 -1.15 13.23 -3.86
CA ARG A 74 -0.25 13.47 -4.99
C ARG A 74 -0.41 14.87 -5.58
N ALA A 75 -0.91 15.84 -4.79
CA ALA A 75 -1.23 17.19 -5.26
C ALA A 75 -2.13 17.18 -6.52
N MET A 76 -3.14 16.31 -6.51
CA MET A 76 -4.10 16.10 -7.61
C MET A 76 -3.48 15.59 -8.92
N ARG A 77 -2.26 15.07 -8.91
CA ARG A 77 -1.63 14.44 -10.09
C ARG A 77 -2.02 12.97 -10.26
N THR A 78 -2.10 12.55 -11.51
CA THR A 78 -2.16 11.13 -11.90
C THR A 78 -0.80 10.47 -11.72
N ALA A 79 -0.77 9.14 -11.63
CA ALA A 79 0.48 8.39 -11.54
C ALA A 79 0.25 6.93 -11.98
N PRO A 80 1.24 6.26 -12.58
CA PRO A 80 1.22 4.80 -12.69
C PRO A 80 1.31 4.19 -11.29
N VAL A 81 0.43 3.25 -10.97
CA VAL A 81 0.37 2.58 -9.67
C VAL A 81 0.33 1.07 -9.85
N ALA A 82 0.82 0.33 -8.86
CA ALA A 82 0.75 -1.12 -8.84
C ALA A 82 -0.71 -1.60 -8.87
N MET A 83 -0.96 -2.66 -9.63
CA MET A 83 -2.25 -3.32 -9.78
C MET A 83 -2.03 -4.84 -9.78
N GLY A 84 -3.10 -5.58 -9.51
CA GLY A 84 -3.10 -7.03 -9.58
C GLY A 84 -2.88 -7.68 -8.23
N GLU A 85 -2.34 -8.89 -8.26
CA GLU A 85 -2.32 -9.78 -7.10
C GLU A 85 -1.47 -9.25 -5.95
N GLY A 86 -0.30 -8.65 -6.24
CA GLY A 86 0.53 -8.04 -5.19
C GLY A 86 -0.18 -6.93 -4.41
N ALA A 87 -0.93 -6.06 -5.09
CA ALA A 87 -1.69 -4.99 -4.45
C ALA A 87 -2.88 -5.53 -3.63
N ARG A 88 -3.56 -6.57 -4.13
CA ARG A 88 -4.67 -7.24 -3.42
C ARG A 88 -4.18 -8.01 -2.20
N LEU A 89 -3.08 -8.75 -2.32
CA LEU A 89 -2.47 -9.48 -1.21
C LEU A 89 -2.02 -8.51 -0.12
N ALA A 90 -1.36 -7.41 -0.51
CA ALA A 90 -1.00 -6.35 0.42
C ALA A 90 -2.22 -5.77 1.14
N ALA A 91 -3.36 -5.57 0.44
CA ALA A 91 -4.60 -5.06 1.03
C ALA A 91 -5.18 -6.04 2.06
N ALA A 92 -5.25 -7.33 1.72
CA ALA A 92 -5.72 -8.37 2.63
C ALA A 92 -4.86 -8.45 3.90
N VAL A 93 -3.53 -8.47 3.75
CA VAL A 93 -2.58 -8.46 4.87
C VAL A 93 -2.77 -7.20 5.73
N SER A 94 -2.91 -6.03 5.10
CA SER A 94 -3.17 -4.76 5.79
C SER A 94 -4.42 -4.83 6.68
N LEU A 95 -5.51 -5.40 6.16
CA LEU A 95 -6.77 -5.50 6.87
C LEU A 95 -6.69 -6.47 8.05
N VAL A 96 -6.06 -7.63 7.86
CA VAL A 96 -5.83 -8.62 8.92
C VAL A 96 -4.97 -8.02 10.05
N LEU A 97 -3.87 -7.34 9.71
CA LEU A 97 -3.00 -6.69 10.69
C LEU A 97 -3.70 -5.54 11.41
N ALA A 98 -4.52 -4.75 10.72
CA ALA A 98 -5.29 -3.70 11.36
C ALA A 98 -6.32 -4.28 12.34
N SER A 99 -6.98 -5.38 11.99
CA SER A 99 -7.90 -6.10 12.88
C SER A 99 -7.19 -6.61 14.14
N ALA A 100 -6.00 -7.20 13.99
CA ALA A 100 -5.18 -7.62 15.12
C ALA A 100 -4.78 -6.42 15.99
N LYS A 101 -4.28 -5.35 15.38
CA LYS A 101 -3.88 -4.13 16.08
C LYS A 101 -5.00 -3.51 16.90
N VAL A 102 -6.23 -3.49 16.37
CA VAL A 102 -7.40 -2.98 17.12
C VAL A 102 -7.73 -3.87 18.30
N ARG A 103 -7.66 -5.21 18.14
CA ARG A 103 -7.87 -6.14 19.27
C ARG A 103 -6.83 -5.93 20.36
N ASP A 104 -5.56 -5.76 20.00
CA ASP A 104 -4.48 -5.53 20.95
C ASP A 104 -4.71 -4.22 21.73
N HIS A 105 -5.03 -3.14 21.02
CA HIS A 105 -5.32 -1.83 21.63
C HIS A 105 -6.48 -1.91 22.66
N VAL A 106 -7.52 -2.68 22.36
CA VAL A 106 -8.64 -2.93 23.29
C VAL A 106 -8.20 -3.77 24.49
N ALA A 107 -7.39 -4.81 24.28
CA ALA A 107 -6.89 -5.66 25.35
C ALA A 107 -5.96 -4.90 26.31
N ASP A 108 -5.14 -4.01 25.77
CA ASP A 108 -4.17 -3.20 26.52
C ASP A 108 -4.83 -2.02 27.27
N ARG A 109 -6.09 -1.70 26.95
CA ARG A 109 -6.84 -0.54 27.49
C ARG A 109 -6.14 0.79 27.21
N ASP A 110 -5.52 0.90 26.04
CA ASP A 110 -5.00 2.16 25.53
C ASP A 110 -6.18 3.09 25.19
N GLY A 111 -6.60 3.97 26.10
CA GLY A 111 -7.74 4.88 25.92
C GLY A 111 -7.62 6.15 26.74
#